data_AF-R5BNF9-F1
#
_entry.id   AF-R5BNF9-F1
#
_cell.length_a   1.000
_cell.length_b   1.000
_cell.length_c   1.000
_cell.angle_alpha   90.00
_cell.angle_beta   90.00
_cell.angle_gamma   90.00
#
_symmetry.space_group_name_H-M   'P 1'
#
loop_
_entity.id
_entity.type
_entity.pdbx_description
1 polymer ?
#
loop_
_entity_poly.entity_id
_entity_poly.type
_entity_poly.pdbx_seq_one_letter_code
_entity_poly.pdbx_strand_id
1 'polypeptide(L)' 'MKRLCPVCFAELPAQANYCPVCGKCMREPVEQTSQYVGGVPITTVVGIKDCAIRIGKKKQEGE' A
#
# COMPACT_ATOMS: atom_id res chain seq x y z
N MET A 1 -16.91 5.17 -3.92
CA MET A 1 -15.60 5.41 -3.28
C MET A 1 -14.61 5.74 -4.37
N LYS A 2 -13.91 6.88 -4.30
CA LYS A 2 -12.94 7.25 -5.35
C LYS A 2 -11.53 6.84 -4.90
N ARG A 3 -10.80 6.16 -5.78
CA ARG A 3 -9.37 5.84 -5.60
C ARG A 3 -8.57 6.79 -6.49
N LEU A 4 -7.54 7.43 -5.96
CA LEU A 4 -6.66 8.31 -6.72
C LEU A 4 -5.20 7.87 -6.59
N CYS A 5 -4.43 8.06 -7.66
CA CYS A 5 -3.00 7.85 -7.64
C CYS A 5 -2.30 8.87 -6.72
N PRO A 6 -1.42 8.45 -5.79
CA PRO A 6 -0.69 9.39 -4.94
C PRO A 6 0.38 10.21 -5.66
N VAL A 7 0.72 9.89 -6.91
CA VAL A 7 1.78 10.58 -7.68
C VAL A 7 1.20 11.58 -8.68
N CYS A 8 0.20 11.16 -9.47
CA CYS A 8 -0.37 11.99 -10.53
C CYS A 8 -1.84 12.38 -10.29
N PHE A 9 -2.44 11.94 -9.17
CA PHE A 9 -3.83 12.22 -8.79
C PHE A 9 -4.91 11.73 -9.78
N ALA A 10 -4.53 10.98 -10.81
CA ALA A 10 -5.47 10.34 -11.71
C ALA A 10 -6.39 9.37 -10.97
N GLU A 11 -7.65 9.30 -11.41
CA GLU A 11 -8.63 8.37 -10.87
C GLU A 11 -8.25 6.93 -11.26
N LEU A 12 -8.24 6.06 -10.25
CA LEU A 12 -7.85 4.67 -10.38
C LEU A 12 -9.09 3.77 -10.41
N PRO A 13 -9.13 2.77 -11.31
CA PRO A 13 -10.12 1.71 -11.24
C PRO A 13 -10.12 1.00 -9.88
N ALA A 14 -11.26 0.44 -9.50
CA ALA A 14 -11.47 -0.18 -8.18
C ALA A 14 -10.39 -1.25 -7.83
N GLN A 15 -9.87 -1.97 -8.82
CA GLN A 15 -8.91 -3.06 -8.64
C GLN A 15 -7.57 -2.84 -9.37
N ALA A 16 -7.26 -1.60 -9.79
CA ALA A 16 -6.02 -1.32 -10.49
C ALA A 16 -4.78 -1.60 -9.61
N ASN A 17 -3.85 -2.41 -10.13
CA ASN A 17 -2.54 -2.69 -9.53
C ASN A 17 -1.52 -1.61 -9.86
N TYR A 18 -1.67 -0.96 -11.02
CA TYR A 18 -0.81 0.12 -11.50
C TYR A 18 -1.66 1.32 -11.90
N CYS A 19 -1.10 2.52 -11.78
CA CYS A 19 -1.74 3.70 -12.34
C CYS A 19 -1.67 3.68 -13.87
N PRO A 20 -2.80 3.80 -14.60
CA PRO A 20 -2.78 3.78 -16.06
C PRO A 20 -2.16 5.05 -16.66
N VAL A 21 -1.97 6.11 -15.86
CA VAL A 21 -1.41 7.39 -16.33
C VAL A 21 0.09 7.50 -16.07
N CYS A 22 0.55 7.18 -14.87
CA CYS A 22 1.98 7.34 -14.50
C CYS A 22 2.72 6.01 -14.30
N GLY A 23 2.05 4.87 -14.41
CA GLY A 23 2.66 3.54 -14.26
C GLY A 23 3.03 3.12 -12.84
N LYS A 24 2.87 3.99 -11.82
CA LYS A 24 3.22 3.64 -10.43
C LYS A 24 2.43 2.42 -9.95
N CYS A 25 3.12 1.47 -9.31
CA CYS A 25 2.48 0.37 -8.60
C CYS A 25 1.69 0.90 -7.39
N MET A 26 0.45 0.46 -7.24
CA MET A 26 -0.43 0.78 -6.12
C MET A 26 -0.42 -0.32 -5.04
N ARG A 27 0.28 -1.44 -5.29
CA ARG A 27 0.43 -2.56 -4.36
C ARG A 27 1.88 -2.67 -3.91
N GLU A 28 2.17 -2.19 -2.71
CA GLU A 28 3.51 -2.26 -2.13
C GLU A 28 3.60 -3.41 -1.12
N PRO A 29 4.66 -4.24 -1.14
CA PRO A 29 4.86 -5.26 -0.11
C PRO A 29 5.08 -4.58 1.25
N VAL A 30 4.49 -5.15 2.29
CA VAL A 30 4.76 -4.77 3.67
C VAL A 30 5.77 -5.75 4.22
N GLU A 31 6.95 -5.25 4.51
CA GLU A 31 8.04 -6.02 5.09
C GLU A 31 8.08 -5.83 6.60
N GLN A 32 8.27 -6.92 7.33
CA GLN A 32 8.51 -6.90 8.76
C GLN A 32 9.87 -7.54 9.04
N THR A 33 10.71 -6.81 9.79
CA THR A 33 11.99 -7.32 10.24
C THR A 33 11.86 -7.83 11.66
N SER A 34 12.17 -9.12 11.86
CA SER A 34 12.27 -9.74 13.19
C SER A 34 13.73 -9.89 13.56
N GLN A 35 14.09 -9.48 14.78
CA GLN A 35 15.45 -9.61 15.30
C GLN A 35 15.39 -10.11 16.75
N TYR A 36 15.99 -11.28 16.98
CA TYR A 36 16.24 -11.79 18.32
C TYR A 36 17.61 -11.26 18.80
N VAL A 37 17.74 -11.03 20.11
CA VAL A 37 18.97 -10.51 20.73
C VAL A 37 20.14 -11.46 20.49
N GLY A 38 21.11 -11.04 19.67
CA GLY A 38 22.28 -11.84 19.30
C GLY A 38 22.16 -12.60 17.98
N GLY A 39 21.02 -12.52 17.29
CA GLY A 39 20.81 -13.12 15.97
C GLY A 39 20.91 -12.13 14.81
N VAL A 40 21.01 -12.69 13.60
CA VAL A 40 20.92 -11.93 12.34
C VAL A 40 19.46 -11.53 12.10
N PRO A 41 19.16 -10.27 11.74
CA PRO A 41 17.80 -9.84 11.45
C PRO A 41 17.24 -10.58 10.23
N ILE A 42 15.98 -11.00 10.30
CA ILE A 42 15.26 -11.66 9.22
C ILE A 42 14.12 -10.73 8.77
N THR A 43 14.10 -10.39 7.49
CA THR A 43 13.02 -9.61 6.88
C THR A 43 12.09 -10.54 6.12
N THR A 44 10.79 -10.46 6.40
CA THR A 44 9.75 -11.24 5.73
C THR A 44 8.64 -10.34 5.21
N VAL A 45 8.11 -10.65 4.03
CA VAL A 45 6.92 -9.99 3.49
C VAL A 45 5.70 -10.53 4.21
N VAL A 46 5.00 -9.67 4.95
CA VAL A 46 3.83 -10.03 5.78
C VAL A 46 2.51 -9.59 5.18
N GLY A 47 2.53 -8.81 4.10
CA GLY A 47 1.31 -8.37 3.44
C GLY A 47 1.55 -7.49 2.22
N ILE A 48 0.44 -7.00 1.66
CA ILE A 48 0.43 -6.10 0.51
C ILE A 48 -0.45 -4.91 0.85
N LYS A 49 0.12 -3.71 0.85
CA LYS A 49 -0.55 -2.45 1.13
C LYS A 49 -1.10 -1.84 -0.16
N ASP A 50 -2.33 -1.33 -0.08
CA ASP A 50 -2.91 -0.46 -1.12
C ASP A 50 -2.51 1.00 -0.86
N CYS A 51 -1.73 1.59 -1.77
CA CYS A 51 -1.20 2.94 -1.63
C CYS A 51 -2.06 4.01 -2.33
N ALA A 52 -3.20 3.63 -2.92
CA ALA A 52 -4.14 4.58 -3.51
C ALA A 52 -4.78 5.48 -2.43
N ILE A 53 -4.93 6.77 -2.74
CA ILE A 53 -5.70 7.70 -1.91
C ILE A 53 -7.18 7.31 -2.00
N ARG A 54 -7.85 7.16 -0.86
CA ARG A 54 -9.27 6.78 -0.79
C ARG A 54 -10.11 7.94 -0.25
N ILE A 55 -10.93 8.53 -1.11
CA ILE A 55 -11.85 9.61 -0.71
C ILE A 55 -13.22 9.01 -0.37
N GLY A 56 -13.75 9.40 0.79
CA GLY A 56 -15.08 9.01 1.27
C GLY A 56 -15.13 7.83 2.24
N LYS A 57 -13.98 7.32 2.72
CA LYS A 57 -13.93 6.47 3.92
C LYS A 57 -13.73 7.36 5.15
N LYS A 58 -14.63 7.29 6.14
CA LYS A 58 -14.29 7.73 7.50
C LYS A 58 -13.11 6.87 7.98
N LYS A 59 -12.15 7.49 8.67
CA LYS A 59 -11.00 6.81 9.29
C LYS A 59 -11.55 5.62 10.09
N GLN A 60 -11.13 4.40 9.76
CA GLN A 60 -11.28 3.28 10.68
C GLN A 60 -10.14 3.43 11.68
N GLU A 61 -10.47 3.97 12.86
CA GLU A 61 -9.65 3.78 14.05
C GLU A 61 -9.71 2.30 14.43
N GLY A 62 -8.58 1.79 14.94
CA GLY A 62 -8.24 0.36 14.95
C GLY A 62 -9.28 -0.57 15.58
N GLU A 63 -9.24 -1.81 15.10
CA GLU A 63 -9.75 -3.00 15.78
C GLU A 63 -8.58 -3.68 16.51
#